data_AF-A0A2V9KA83-F1
#
_entry.id   AF-A0A2V9KA83-F1
#
_cell.length_a   1.000
_cell.length_b   1.000
_cell.length_c   1.000
_cell.angle_alpha   90.00
_cell.angle_beta   90.00
_cell.angle_gamma   90.00
#
_symmetry.space_group_name_H-M   'P 1'
#
loop_
_entity.id
_entity.type
_entity.pdbx_description
1 polymer ?
#
loop_
_entity_poly.entity_id
_entity_poly.type
_entity_poly.pdbx_seq_one_letter_code
_entity_poly.pdbx_strand_id
1 'polypeptide(L)'
;MLNTARMARGGARHGSALAESEAVAKMDPARMKEQTDRHVWRTEVLLEGSLRGASSVLVSDGRTRIVVDTGLPHEESWLVAALARKGLKASDISIVVNTHFHVDHVLNNRLFSHSLIYAPQESYDWAKSLYADLRVENDWEKLVLKYYPEVMDYEKAPSYMGALRKFALRWWDEARLGSPSRFRWMETQPLPDGLESVITSGHVPGHASLLISDGQERMVVAGDALLSREHDDQVLTMIPVNKEKYQRDRERILALGGRIVPGHDAEFHQQATVSNSSEPA
;
A
#
# COMPACT_ATOMS: atom_id res chain seq x y z
N MET A 1 13.70 38.12 58.40
CA MET A 1 13.67 39.57 58.08
C MET A 1 14.43 39.79 56.77
N LEU A 2 13.98 40.75 55.96
CA LEU A 2 14.46 41.18 54.62
C LEU A 2 13.76 40.59 53.39
N ASN A 3 12.51 41.06 53.26
CA ASN A 3 11.88 41.75 52.13
C ASN A 3 12.67 42.00 50.82
N THR A 4 12.01 41.68 49.70
CA THR A 4 11.77 42.48 48.46
C THR A 4 12.13 41.80 47.13
N ALA A 5 11.11 41.51 46.31
CA ALA A 5 11.19 41.61 44.84
C ALA A 5 9.78 41.60 44.20
N ARG A 6 9.27 42.82 43.98
CA ARG A 6 8.55 43.32 42.79
C ARG A 6 7.57 42.39 42.05
N MET A 7 6.27 42.71 42.23
CA MET A 7 5.21 42.38 41.27
C MET A 7 5.38 43.17 39.97
N ALA A 8 5.31 42.45 38.84
CA ALA A 8 5.04 43.01 37.52
C ALA A 8 3.88 42.25 36.88
N ARG A 9 2.95 43.03 36.31
CA ARG A 9 1.66 42.64 35.74
C ARG A 9 1.82 41.79 34.48
N GLY A 10 0.95 40.81 34.29
CA GLY A 10 0.73 40.11 33.02
C GLY A 10 -0.70 39.62 32.95
N GLY A 11 -1.58 40.43 32.34
CA GLY A 11 -3.00 40.13 32.15
C GLY A 11 -3.22 38.88 31.30
N ALA A 12 -4.25 38.13 31.66
CA ALA A 12 -4.72 36.96 30.95
C ALA A 12 -5.03 37.28 29.47
N ARG A 13 -4.33 36.61 28.54
CA ARG A 13 -4.69 36.59 27.13
C ARG A 13 -5.79 35.55 26.91
N HIS A 14 -7.04 35.95 27.14
CA HIS A 14 -8.19 35.32 26.47
C HIS A 14 -8.37 36.05 25.14
N GLY A 15 -7.77 35.55 24.06
CA GLY A 15 -7.84 36.24 22.77
C GLY A 15 -7.16 35.56 21.58
N SER A 16 -7.01 34.23 21.55
CA SER A 16 -6.47 33.52 20.37
C SER A 16 -7.47 32.61 19.65
N ALA A 17 -8.62 32.27 20.24
CA ALA A 17 -9.61 31.40 19.60
C ALA A 17 -10.58 32.15 18.67
N LEU A 18 -10.71 33.47 18.83
CA LEU A 18 -11.60 34.31 18.01
C LEU A 18 -10.91 34.89 16.76
N ALA A 19 -9.57 34.90 16.72
CA ALA A 19 -8.80 35.40 15.57
C ALA A 19 -8.65 34.33 14.47
N GLU A 20 -8.64 33.04 14.82
CA GLU A 20 -8.65 31.94 13.84
C GLU A 20 -10.03 31.73 13.23
N SER A 21 -11.12 31.99 13.97
CA SER A 21 -12.49 31.87 13.44
C SER A 21 -12.88 32.99 12.45
N GLU A 22 -12.20 34.14 12.48
CA GLU A 22 -12.40 35.22 11.51
C GLU A 22 -11.51 35.10 10.25
N ALA A 23 -10.38 34.37 10.33
CA ALA A 23 -9.50 34.13 9.19
C ALA A 23 -10.08 33.12 8.18
N VAL A 24 -10.98 32.24 8.62
CA VAL A 24 -11.69 31.28 7.76
C VAL A 24 -12.82 31.96 6.95
N ALA A 25 -13.28 33.15 7.35
CA ALA A 25 -14.45 33.79 6.77
C ALA A 25 -14.17 34.74 5.58
N LYS A 26 -12.94 34.81 5.06
CA LYS A 26 -12.60 35.65 3.89
C LYS A 26 -11.59 35.01 2.94
N MET A 27 -11.71 33.71 2.66
CA MET A 27 -11.02 33.13 1.50
C MET A 27 -11.83 33.40 0.23
N ASP A 28 -11.15 33.94 -0.77
CA ASP A 28 -11.68 34.23 -2.11
C ASP A 28 -12.34 32.97 -2.70
N PRO A 29 -13.58 33.04 -3.21
CA PRO A 29 -14.25 31.92 -3.88
C PRO A 29 -13.40 31.25 -4.98
N ALA A 30 -12.51 31.99 -5.64
CA ALA A 30 -11.56 31.43 -6.61
C ALA A 30 -10.51 30.52 -5.95
N ARG A 31 -10.03 30.91 -4.77
CA ARG A 31 -9.07 30.14 -3.97
C ARG A 31 -9.72 28.93 -3.30
N MET A 32 -11.01 29.05 -2.96
CA MET A 32 -11.84 27.94 -2.51
C MET A 32 -12.09 26.95 -3.65
N LYS A 33 -12.33 27.45 -4.87
CA LYS A 33 -12.47 26.63 -6.09
C LYS A 33 -11.17 25.89 -6.45
N GLU A 34 -10.03 26.57 -6.34
CA GLU A 34 -8.68 26.03 -6.58
C GLU A 34 -8.25 24.98 -5.53
N GLN A 35 -8.79 25.07 -4.31
CA GLN A 35 -8.57 24.07 -3.25
C GLN A 35 -9.60 22.92 -3.27
N THR A 36 -10.77 23.14 -3.90
CA THR A 36 -11.80 22.11 -4.12
C THR A 36 -11.70 21.40 -5.46
N ASP A 37 -10.83 21.85 -6.37
CA ASP A 37 -10.32 21.02 -7.47
C ASP A 37 -9.42 19.95 -6.82
N ARG A 38 -10.05 18.99 -6.15
CA ARG A 38 -9.40 17.80 -5.60
C ARG A 38 -8.55 17.23 -6.73
N HIS A 39 -7.27 17.03 -6.46
CA HIS A 39 -6.34 16.44 -7.39
C HIS A 39 -6.95 15.15 -7.98
N VAL A 40 -7.40 15.21 -9.23
CA VAL A 40 -8.18 14.13 -9.85
C VAL A 40 -7.21 13.12 -10.45
N TRP A 41 -7.16 11.93 -9.85
CA TRP A 41 -6.31 10.85 -10.32
C TRP A 41 -7.05 9.96 -11.31
N ARG A 42 -6.54 9.82 -12.54
CA ARG A 42 -6.96 8.73 -13.43
C ARG A 42 -6.25 7.44 -13.04
N THR A 43 -7.00 6.34 -13.00
CA THR A 43 -6.49 5.01 -12.63
C THR A 43 -6.69 3.99 -13.76
N GLU A 44 -5.65 3.22 -14.05
CA GLU A 44 -5.67 2.20 -15.11
C GLU A 44 -4.88 0.96 -14.67
N VAL A 45 -5.47 -0.24 -14.75
CA VAL A 45 -4.75 -1.49 -14.50
C VAL A 45 -3.76 -1.74 -15.65
N LEU A 46 -2.48 -1.85 -15.32
CA LEU A 46 -1.40 -2.16 -16.28
C LEU A 46 -1.25 -3.66 -16.47
N LEU A 47 -1.20 -4.38 -15.35
CA LEU A 47 -1.16 -5.83 -15.27
C LEU A 47 -2.33 -6.28 -14.39
N GLU A 48 -3.19 -7.15 -14.91
CA GLU A 48 -4.25 -7.78 -14.13
C GLU A 48 -3.65 -8.84 -13.21
N GLY A 49 -4.19 -8.96 -12.00
CA GLY A 49 -3.79 -10.02 -11.07
C GLY A 49 -4.17 -11.39 -11.62
N SER A 50 -3.35 -12.39 -11.32
CA SER A 50 -3.58 -13.79 -11.68
C SER A 50 -3.17 -14.70 -10.54
N LEU A 51 -3.46 -16.01 -10.68
CA LEU A 51 -3.03 -17.01 -9.70
C LEU A 51 -1.52 -17.04 -9.43
N ARG A 52 -0.69 -16.37 -10.24
CA ARG A 52 0.78 -16.39 -10.14
C ARG A 52 1.45 -15.02 -10.13
N GLY A 53 0.73 -13.96 -10.46
CA GLY A 53 1.30 -12.62 -10.62
C GLY A 53 0.39 -11.60 -10.00
N ALA A 54 0.98 -10.61 -9.33
CA ALA A 54 0.24 -9.54 -8.70
C ALA A 54 -0.18 -8.48 -9.73
N SER A 55 -1.25 -7.75 -9.41
CA SER A 55 -1.70 -6.61 -10.20
C SER A 55 -0.69 -5.46 -10.14
N SER A 56 -0.69 -4.62 -11.18
CA SER A 56 0.04 -3.36 -11.20
C SER A 56 -0.84 -2.27 -11.76
N VAL A 57 -0.86 -1.10 -11.13
CA VAL A 57 -1.81 -0.02 -11.45
C VAL A 57 -1.08 1.28 -11.77
N LEU A 58 -1.47 1.95 -12.86
CA LEU A 58 -1.05 3.30 -13.20
C LEU A 58 -2.03 4.30 -12.57
N VAL A 59 -1.49 5.30 -11.87
CA VAL A 59 -2.24 6.43 -11.31
C VAL A 59 -1.62 7.73 -11.84
N SER A 60 -2.42 8.59 -12.45
CA SER A 60 -1.91 9.84 -13.05
C SER A 60 -2.93 10.97 -13.08
N ASP A 61 -2.46 12.18 -12.80
CA ASP A 61 -3.15 13.47 -13.00
C ASP A 61 -2.71 14.16 -14.32
N GLY A 62 -1.98 13.44 -15.17
CA GLY A 62 -1.37 13.95 -16.41
C GLY A 62 0.03 14.56 -16.23
N ARG A 63 0.40 15.00 -15.03
CA ARG A 63 1.72 15.59 -14.72
C ARG A 63 2.61 14.62 -13.93
N THR A 64 2.05 14.08 -12.87
CA THR A 64 2.59 13.04 -12.00
C THR A 64 2.11 11.68 -12.50
N ARG A 65 3.01 10.70 -12.49
CA ARG A 65 2.70 9.34 -12.91
C ARG A 65 3.25 8.38 -11.87
N ILE A 66 2.36 7.55 -11.35
CA ILE A 66 2.61 6.65 -10.25
C ILE A 66 2.33 5.23 -10.73
N VAL A 67 3.23 4.30 -10.44
CA VAL A 67 2.97 2.87 -10.59
C VAL A 67 2.83 2.26 -9.20
N VAL A 68 1.70 1.60 -8.94
CA VAL A 68 1.43 0.84 -7.71
C VAL A 68 1.71 -0.63 -7.98
N ASP A 69 2.68 -1.19 -7.24
CA ASP A 69 3.29 -2.50 -7.45
C ASP A 69 3.84 -2.72 -8.87
N THR A 70 4.74 -3.70 -9.02
CA THR A 70 5.58 -3.81 -10.22
C THR A 70 5.74 -5.24 -10.74
N GLY A 71 5.14 -6.25 -10.12
CA GLY A 71 5.19 -7.60 -10.65
C GLY A 71 6.49 -8.35 -10.38
N LEU A 72 6.55 -9.57 -10.93
CA LEU A 72 7.70 -10.48 -10.91
C LEU A 72 8.73 -10.11 -11.99
N PRO A 73 10.01 -10.52 -11.82
CA PRO A 73 11.08 -10.23 -12.79
C PRO A 73 10.81 -10.65 -14.25
N HIS A 74 10.04 -11.72 -14.47
CA HIS A 74 9.75 -12.21 -15.81
C HIS A 74 8.62 -11.42 -16.51
N GLU A 75 7.86 -10.63 -15.75
CA GLU A 75 6.78 -9.75 -16.22
C GLU A 75 7.31 -8.36 -16.63
N GLU A 76 8.62 -8.11 -16.48
CA GLU A 76 9.28 -6.85 -16.79
C GLU A 76 8.90 -6.34 -18.20
N SER A 77 8.95 -7.22 -19.20
CA SER A 77 8.57 -6.88 -20.58
C SER A 77 7.08 -6.59 -20.75
N TRP A 78 6.22 -7.19 -19.94
CA TRP A 78 4.77 -6.99 -19.99
C TRP A 78 4.40 -5.65 -19.38
N LEU A 79 5.02 -5.29 -18.25
CA LEU A 79 4.83 -3.98 -17.61
C LEU A 79 5.29 -2.84 -18.54
N VAL A 80 6.46 -3.00 -19.17
CA VAL A 80 6.96 -2.04 -20.17
C VAL A 80 6.01 -1.94 -21.36
N ALA A 81 5.51 -3.06 -21.88
CA ALA A 81 4.54 -3.06 -22.98
C ALA A 81 3.21 -2.40 -22.58
N ALA A 82 2.75 -2.60 -21.34
CA ALA A 82 1.54 -1.97 -20.81
C ALA A 82 1.68 -0.45 -20.75
N LEU A 83 2.80 0.05 -20.23
CA LEU A 83 3.13 1.49 -20.25
C LEU A 83 3.20 2.03 -21.68
N ALA A 84 3.86 1.32 -22.60
CA ALA A 84 4.00 1.73 -23.98
C ALA A 84 2.65 1.85 -24.71
N ARG A 85 1.67 0.97 -24.42
CA ARG A 85 0.29 1.09 -24.92
C ARG A 85 -0.42 2.36 -24.45
N LYS A 86 0.03 2.97 -23.35
CA LYS A 86 -0.43 4.28 -22.85
C LYS A 86 0.45 5.43 -23.33
N GLY A 87 1.39 5.18 -24.24
CA GLY A 87 2.33 6.17 -24.75
C GLY A 87 3.42 6.56 -23.74
N LEU A 88 3.67 5.73 -22.73
CA LEU A 88 4.61 6.01 -21.64
C LEU A 88 5.83 5.09 -21.68
N LYS A 89 6.95 5.61 -21.21
CA LYS A 89 8.19 4.87 -20.88
C LYS A 89 8.31 4.72 -19.37
N ALA A 90 9.12 3.77 -18.91
CA ALA A 90 9.45 3.67 -17.48
C ALA A 90 10.12 4.96 -16.94
N SER A 91 10.85 5.70 -17.80
CA SER A 91 11.44 7.00 -17.47
C SER A 91 10.41 8.12 -17.25
N ASP A 92 9.14 7.89 -17.58
CA ASP A 92 8.07 8.86 -17.42
C ASP A 92 7.35 8.73 -16.06
N ILE A 93 7.64 7.67 -15.31
CA ILE A 93 7.02 7.39 -14.01
C ILE A 93 7.84 8.10 -12.92
N SER A 94 7.23 9.04 -12.21
CA SER A 94 7.91 9.83 -11.18
C SER A 94 7.91 9.15 -9.81
N ILE A 95 6.93 8.28 -9.54
CA ILE A 95 6.74 7.61 -8.25
C ILE A 95 6.39 6.14 -8.47
N VAL A 96 6.98 5.27 -7.64
CA VAL A 96 6.51 3.90 -7.42
C VAL A 96 5.92 3.83 -6.02
N VAL A 97 4.80 3.15 -5.87
CA VAL A 97 4.23 2.82 -4.56
C VAL A 97 4.19 1.30 -4.42
N ASN A 98 4.73 0.74 -3.35
CA ASN A 98 4.63 -0.68 -3.07
C ASN A 98 3.65 -0.94 -1.91
N THR A 99 2.73 -1.88 -2.09
CA THR A 99 1.80 -2.29 -1.03
C THR A 99 2.51 -3.05 0.07
N HIS A 100 3.46 -3.91 -0.31
CA HIS A 100 4.34 -4.68 0.55
C HIS A 100 5.52 -5.27 -0.25
N PHE A 101 6.39 -6.05 0.38
CA PHE A 101 7.66 -6.53 -0.20
C PHE A 101 7.73 -8.04 -0.52
N HIS A 102 6.66 -8.64 -1.04
CA HIS A 102 6.77 -9.96 -1.69
C HIS A 102 7.31 -9.85 -3.12
N VAL A 103 7.94 -10.93 -3.59
CA VAL A 103 8.69 -11.00 -4.86
C VAL A 103 7.87 -10.58 -6.09
N ASP A 104 6.58 -10.81 -6.05
CA ASP A 104 5.61 -10.51 -7.10
C ASP A 104 5.07 -9.09 -7.07
N HIS A 105 5.43 -8.28 -6.08
CA HIS A 105 4.98 -6.89 -5.99
C HIS A 105 6.10 -5.87 -6.29
N VAL A 106 7.37 -6.20 -6.04
CA VAL A 106 8.43 -5.17 -5.95
C VAL A 106 9.62 -5.35 -6.89
N LEU A 107 9.71 -6.47 -7.60
CA LEU A 107 10.97 -6.83 -8.26
C LEU A 107 11.18 -6.20 -9.65
N ASN A 108 10.20 -5.46 -10.18
CA ASN A 108 10.44 -4.57 -11.32
C ASN A 108 10.55 -3.09 -10.92
N ASN A 109 10.67 -2.76 -9.63
CA ASN A 109 11.07 -1.42 -9.17
C ASN A 109 12.37 -0.93 -9.88
N ARG A 110 13.24 -1.87 -10.29
CA ARG A 110 14.46 -1.60 -11.08
C ARG A 110 14.22 -0.86 -12.41
N LEU A 111 13.03 -0.99 -13.01
CA LEU A 111 12.69 -0.31 -14.26
C LEU A 111 12.61 1.21 -14.08
N PHE A 112 12.23 1.63 -12.87
CA PHE A 112 11.89 2.98 -12.51
C PHE A 112 13.06 3.65 -11.80
N SER A 113 14.22 3.74 -12.46
CA SER A 113 15.52 4.02 -11.83
C SER A 113 15.64 5.39 -11.14
N HIS A 114 14.78 6.35 -11.50
CA HIS A 114 14.82 7.73 -11.02
C HIS A 114 13.61 8.08 -10.13
N SER A 115 12.62 7.20 -10.03
CA SER A 115 11.37 7.44 -9.30
C SER A 115 11.59 7.43 -7.79
N LEU A 116 10.84 8.23 -7.05
CA LEU A 116 10.71 8.04 -5.60
C LEU A 116 9.93 6.75 -5.33
N ILE A 117 10.25 6.06 -4.23
CA ILE A 117 9.57 4.82 -3.86
C ILE A 117 8.86 5.04 -2.53
N TYR A 118 7.54 5.06 -2.54
CA TYR A 118 6.74 5.06 -1.32
C TYR A 118 6.39 3.63 -0.93
N ALA A 119 6.66 3.24 0.30
CA ALA A 119 6.34 1.91 0.77
C ALA A 119 6.28 1.87 2.30
N PRO A 120 5.68 0.83 2.91
CA PRO A 120 5.78 0.60 4.33
C PRO A 120 7.18 0.12 4.72
N GLN A 121 7.82 0.83 5.66
CA GLN A 121 9.11 0.44 6.20
C GLN A 121 9.04 -0.89 6.96
N GLU A 122 7.98 -1.11 7.73
CA GLU A 122 7.82 -2.36 8.49
C GLU A 122 7.79 -3.58 7.55
N SER A 123 7.09 -3.47 6.42
CA SER A 123 7.03 -4.53 5.42
C SER A 123 8.40 -4.78 4.75
N TYR A 124 9.14 -3.72 4.44
CA TYR A 124 10.49 -3.80 3.89
C TYR A 124 11.45 -4.56 4.82
N ASP A 125 11.52 -4.13 6.09
CA ASP A 125 12.43 -4.71 7.08
C ASP A 125 12.05 -6.18 7.40
N TRP A 126 10.74 -6.45 7.47
CA TRP A 126 10.22 -7.80 7.67
C TRP A 126 10.57 -8.73 6.51
N ALA A 127 10.34 -8.30 5.26
CA ALA A 127 10.62 -9.11 4.07
C ALA A 127 12.11 -9.42 3.94
N LYS A 128 12.99 -8.43 4.16
CA LYS A 128 14.44 -8.65 4.15
C LYS A 128 14.87 -9.70 5.17
N SER A 129 14.30 -9.64 6.37
CA SER A 129 14.58 -10.62 7.43
C SER A 129 14.08 -12.02 7.03
N LEU A 130 12.85 -12.12 6.51
CA LEU A 130 12.29 -13.38 6.01
C LEU A 130 13.20 -14.00 4.93
N TYR A 131 13.54 -13.25 3.89
CA TYR A 131 14.32 -13.80 2.78
C TYR A 131 15.78 -14.11 3.16
N ALA A 132 16.34 -13.42 4.15
CA ALA A 132 17.62 -13.80 4.73
C ALA A 132 17.53 -15.16 5.44
N ASP A 133 16.52 -15.36 6.29
CA ASP A 133 16.33 -16.60 7.03
C ASP A 133 15.94 -17.78 6.13
N LEU A 134 15.14 -17.54 5.07
CA LEU A 134 14.81 -18.56 4.09
C LEU A 134 16.06 -19.12 3.37
N ARG A 135 17.17 -18.37 3.28
CA ARG A 135 18.42 -18.87 2.68
C ARG A 135 19.15 -19.89 3.57
N VAL A 136 18.83 -20.00 4.85
CA VAL A 136 19.49 -20.94 5.78
C VAL A 136 19.00 -22.37 5.52
N GLU A 137 19.79 -23.18 4.81
CA GLU A 137 19.34 -24.48 4.28
C GLU A 137 18.89 -25.49 5.34
N ASN A 138 19.62 -25.61 6.46
CA ASN A 138 19.41 -26.70 7.41
C ASN A 138 18.32 -26.42 8.48
N ASP A 139 17.76 -25.20 8.53
CA ASP A 139 16.79 -24.82 9.57
C ASP A 139 15.69 -23.86 9.09
N TRP A 140 15.55 -23.62 7.78
CA TRP A 140 14.56 -22.67 7.26
C TRP A 140 13.12 -23.02 7.70
N GLU A 141 12.76 -24.30 7.85
CA GLU A 141 11.42 -24.74 8.28
C GLU A 141 11.10 -24.31 9.72
N LYS A 142 12.10 -24.19 10.58
CA LYS A 142 11.92 -23.65 11.94
C LYS A 142 11.92 -22.13 11.91
N LEU A 143 12.83 -21.54 11.13
CA LEU A 143 12.95 -20.08 11.03
C LEU A 143 11.72 -19.44 10.39
N VAL A 144 11.10 -20.10 9.40
CA VAL A 144 9.91 -19.59 8.72
C VAL A 144 8.73 -19.45 9.68
N LEU A 145 8.66 -20.23 10.77
CA LEU A 145 7.62 -20.13 11.80
C LEU A 145 7.66 -18.80 12.58
N LYS A 146 8.82 -18.12 12.61
CA LYS A 146 8.91 -16.74 13.14
C LYS A 146 8.06 -15.76 12.33
N TYR A 147 7.93 -16.02 11.04
CA TYR A 147 7.24 -15.16 10.07
C TYR A 147 5.82 -15.62 9.81
N TYR A 148 5.62 -16.94 9.74
CA TYR A 148 4.34 -17.60 9.48
C TYR A 148 4.02 -18.60 10.60
N PRO A 149 3.67 -18.10 11.80
CA PRO A 149 3.43 -18.96 12.97
C PRO A 149 2.21 -19.87 12.79
N GLU A 150 1.23 -19.43 12.01
CA GLU A 150 -0.03 -20.15 11.75
C GLU A 150 0.08 -21.16 10.60
N VAL A 151 1.26 -21.41 10.03
CA VAL A 151 1.41 -22.31 8.86
C VAL A 151 0.84 -23.71 9.09
N MET A 152 0.87 -24.20 10.32
CA MET A 152 0.34 -25.52 10.68
C MET A 152 -1.20 -25.56 10.74
N ASP A 153 -1.85 -24.39 10.81
CA ASP A 153 -3.32 -24.26 10.82
C ASP A 153 -3.90 -24.31 9.40
N TYR A 154 -3.04 -24.23 8.38
CA TYR A 154 -3.41 -24.38 6.97
C TYR A 154 -3.12 -25.81 6.53
N GLU A 155 -4.17 -26.59 6.32
CA GLU A 155 -4.10 -28.02 5.96
C GLU A 155 -3.08 -28.33 4.85
N LYS A 156 -3.00 -27.46 3.84
CA LYS A 156 -2.13 -27.65 2.68
C LYS A 156 -0.77 -26.96 2.79
N ALA A 157 -0.60 -25.95 3.67
CA ALA A 157 0.60 -25.11 3.65
C ALA A 157 1.91 -25.87 3.89
N PRO A 158 2.01 -26.80 4.86
CA PRO A 158 3.24 -27.57 5.06
C PRO A 158 3.72 -28.30 3.79
N SER A 159 2.81 -28.70 2.90
CA SER A 159 3.15 -29.43 1.68
C SER A 159 3.73 -28.56 0.57
N TYR A 160 3.42 -27.25 0.52
CA TYR A 160 3.86 -26.36 -0.56
C TYR A 160 4.86 -25.28 -0.14
N MET A 161 5.07 -25.05 1.17
CA MET A 161 6.00 -24.01 1.66
C MET A 161 7.43 -24.19 1.13
N GLY A 162 7.90 -25.44 0.97
CA GLY A 162 9.20 -25.71 0.36
C GLY A 162 9.28 -25.29 -1.12
N ALA A 163 8.17 -25.40 -1.86
CA ALA A 163 8.09 -24.94 -3.24
C ALA A 163 8.03 -23.40 -3.31
N LEU A 164 7.22 -22.76 -2.47
CA LEU A 164 7.15 -21.31 -2.35
C LEU A 164 8.51 -20.71 -1.95
N ARG A 165 9.24 -21.33 -1.01
CA ARG A 165 10.61 -20.95 -0.67
C ARG A 165 11.52 -20.97 -1.89
N LYS A 166 11.53 -22.08 -2.65
CA LYS A 166 12.39 -22.20 -3.85
C LYS A 166 12.03 -21.15 -4.90
N PHE A 167 10.74 -20.90 -5.08
CA PHE A 167 10.24 -19.88 -5.99
C PHE A 167 10.67 -18.47 -5.55
N ALA A 168 10.45 -18.12 -4.28
CA ALA A 168 10.87 -16.86 -3.69
C ALA A 168 12.38 -16.63 -3.84
N LEU A 169 13.21 -17.59 -3.41
CA LEU A 169 14.67 -17.47 -3.46
C LEU A 169 15.23 -17.45 -4.88
N ARG A 170 14.53 -18.02 -5.86
CA ARG A 170 14.90 -17.92 -7.28
C ARG A 170 14.85 -16.48 -7.78
N TRP A 171 13.90 -15.69 -7.28
CA TRP A 171 13.65 -14.34 -7.79
C TRP A 171 14.11 -13.22 -6.86
N TRP A 172 14.16 -13.46 -5.56
CA TRP A 172 14.51 -12.45 -4.56
C TRP A 172 15.91 -11.88 -4.79
N ASP A 173 15.94 -10.59 -5.14
CA ASP A 173 17.14 -9.81 -5.39
C ASP A 173 16.94 -8.39 -4.87
N GLU A 174 17.66 -8.04 -3.80
CA GLU A 174 17.57 -6.71 -3.18
C GLU A 174 18.00 -5.58 -4.13
N ALA A 175 18.86 -5.87 -5.12
CA ALA A 175 19.26 -4.88 -6.12
C ALA A 175 18.07 -4.44 -7.01
N ARG A 176 17.00 -5.25 -7.06
CA ARG A 176 15.79 -4.92 -7.81
C ARG A 176 14.84 -3.98 -7.08
N LEU A 177 14.95 -3.83 -5.76
CA LEU A 177 14.04 -3.01 -4.94
C LEU A 177 14.23 -1.51 -5.19
N GLY A 178 15.45 -1.12 -5.58
CA GLY A 178 15.82 0.27 -5.82
C GLY A 178 16.81 0.84 -4.78
N SER A 179 17.47 1.95 -5.13
CA SER A 179 18.40 2.62 -4.22
C SER A 179 17.72 3.04 -2.91
N PRO A 180 18.31 2.76 -1.73
CA PRO A 180 17.82 3.19 -0.42
C PRO A 180 17.49 4.69 -0.33
N SER A 181 18.23 5.55 -1.02
CA SER A 181 18.02 7.01 -1.03
C SER A 181 16.68 7.46 -1.66
N ARG A 182 16.02 6.58 -2.42
CA ARG A 182 14.76 6.87 -3.10
C ARG A 182 13.54 6.56 -2.24
N PHE A 183 13.69 5.82 -1.15
CA PHE A 183 12.56 5.42 -0.32
C PHE A 183 11.97 6.62 0.45
N ARG A 184 10.65 6.59 0.57
CA ARG A 184 9.80 7.47 1.37
C ARG A 184 8.86 6.57 2.18
N TRP A 185 9.18 6.38 3.45
CA TRP A 185 8.44 5.47 4.31
C TRP A 185 7.07 6.07 4.66
N MET A 186 5.99 5.36 4.33
CA MET A 186 4.62 5.85 4.52
C MET A 186 4.28 6.16 5.98
N GLU A 187 4.97 5.52 6.92
CA GLU A 187 4.85 5.76 8.35
C GLU A 187 5.32 7.16 8.77
N THR A 188 6.17 7.82 7.97
CA THR A 188 6.76 9.12 8.29
C THR A 188 6.65 10.16 7.18
N GLN A 189 6.31 9.74 5.96
CA GLN A 189 6.21 10.58 4.78
C GLN A 189 4.83 10.39 4.16
N PRO A 190 3.98 11.44 4.11
CA PRO A 190 2.67 11.32 3.51
C PRO A 190 2.77 11.04 2.01
N LEU A 191 1.81 10.28 1.51
CA LEU A 191 1.61 10.09 0.07
C LEU A 191 1.25 11.43 -0.61
N PRO A 192 1.42 11.54 -1.94
CA PRO A 192 0.92 12.68 -2.69
C PRO A 192 -0.56 12.97 -2.42
N ASP A 193 -0.94 14.25 -2.46
CA ASP A 193 -2.31 14.69 -2.19
C ASP A 193 -3.34 13.91 -3.03
N GLY A 194 -4.41 13.44 -2.38
CA GLY A 194 -5.47 12.64 -3.02
C GLY A 194 -5.19 11.12 -3.07
N LEU A 195 -4.00 10.67 -2.65
CA LEU A 195 -3.74 9.26 -2.32
C LEU A 195 -3.75 9.09 -0.80
N GLU A 196 -4.41 8.03 -0.35
CA GLU A 196 -4.43 7.62 1.05
C GLU A 196 -3.98 6.16 1.17
N SER A 197 -3.25 5.83 2.23
CA SER A 197 -2.91 4.44 2.57
C SER A 197 -3.77 3.94 3.72
N VAL A 198 -4.25 2.71 3.63
CA VAL A 198 -4.91 2.00 4.72
C VAL A 198 -4.06 0.81 5.13
N ILE A 199 -3.65 0.81 6.40
CA ILE A 199 -2.86 -0.29 6.98
C ILE A 199 -3.73 -1.56 7.04
N THR A 200 -3.23 -2.62 6.42
CA THR A 200 -3.87 -3.93 6.24
C THR A 200 -2.87 -5.07 6.49
N SER A 201 -2.22 -5.03 7.66
CA SER A 201 -1.10 -5.91 8.04
C SER A 201 -1.41 -7.41 8.27
N GLY A 202 -2.58 -7.91 7.87
CA GLY A 202 -2.97 -9.30 8.06
C GLY A 202 -2.19 -10.28 7.17
N HIS A 203 -1.91 -9.89 5.93
CA HIS A 203 -1.10 -10.68 5.00
C HIS A 203 0.37 -10.70 5.39
N VAL A 204 0.96 -9.51 5.57
CA VAL A 204 2.31 -9.32 6.13
C VAL A 204 2.34 -8.07 7.02
N PRO A 205 3.26 -7.98 8.00
CA PRO A 205 3.45 -6.77 8.80
C PRO A 205 3.69 -5.54 7.92
N GLY A 206 3.15 -4.40 8.32
CA GLY A 206 3.23 -3.16 7.55
C GLY A 206 2.45 -3.09 6.24
N HIS A 207 1.84 -4.17 5.73
CA HIS A 207 1.12 -4.13 4.45
C HIS A 207 0.14 -2.95 4.38
N ALA A 208 0.13 -2.22 3.26
CA ALA A 208 -0.72 -1.06 3.05
C ALA A 208 -1.46 -1.13 1.72
N SER A 209 -2.79 -1.09 1.77
CA SER A 209 -3.65 -0.90 0.59
C SER A 209 -3.74 0.60 0.26
N LEU A 210 -3.97 0.96 -1.00
CA LEU A 210 -4.13 2.35 -1.42
C LEU A 210 -5.57 2.70 -1.77
N LEU A 211 -6.01 3.86 -1.31
CA LEU A 211 -7.27 4.49 -1.67
C LEU A 211 -6.97 5.68 -2.57
N ILE A 212 -7.63 5.71 -3.72
CA ILE A 212 -7.45 6.73 -4.75
C ILE A 212 -8.83 7.29 -5.07
N SER A 213 -8.96 8.62 -5.07
CA SER A 213 -10.17 9.29 -5.55
C SER A 213 -9.93 9.83 -6.95
N ASP A 214 -10.75 9.40 -7.91
CA ASP A 214 -10.73 9.91 -9.29
C ASP A 214 -11.77 11.02 -9.53
N GLY A 215 -12.27 11.62 -8.43
CA GLY A 215 -13.29 12.67 -8.45
C GLY A 215 -14.72 12.18 -8.71
N GLN A 216 -14.93 10.97 -9.25
CA GLN A 216 -16.27 10.39 -9.47
C GLN A 216 -16.53 9.18 -8.60
N GLU A 217 -15.55 8.28 -8.52
CA GLU A 217 -15.58 7.06 -7.74
C GLU A 217 -14.28 6.88 -6.95
N ARG A 218 -14.34 5.95 -6.00
CA ARG A 218 -13.15 5.51 -5.25
C ARG A 218 -12.60 4.27 -5.95
N MET A 219 -11.29 4.25 -6.15
CA MET A 219 -10.55 3.01 -6.41
C MET A 219 -9.78 2.60 -5.15
N VAL A 220 -9.76 1.29 -4.90
CA VAL A 220 -8.93 0.64 -3.90
C VAL A 220 -7.95 -0.30 -4.60
N VAL A 221 -6.65 -0.03 -4.51
CA VAL A 221 -5.62 -1.02 -4.82
C VAL A 221 -5.39 -1.81 -3.55
N ALA A 222 -5.97 -3.01 -3.48
CA ALA A 222 -6.03 -3.78 -2.26
C ALA A 222 -4.67 -4.39 -1.89
N GLY A 223 -3.82 -4.67 -2.88
CA GLY A 223 -2.69 -5.56 -2.69
C GLY A 223 -3.16 -6.91 -2.14
N ASP A 224 -2.34 -7.53 -1.33
CA ASP A 224 -2.65 -8.84 -0.75
C ASP A 224 -3.47 -8.74 0.54
N ALA A 225 -4.07 -7.60 0.85
CA ALA A 225 -5.17 -7.54 1.81
C ALA A 225 -6.46 -8.21 1.27
N LEU A 226 -6.53 -8.36 -0.06
CA LEU A 226 -7.54 -9.11 -0.78
C LEU A 226 -6.85 -9.80 -1.97
N LEU A 227 -6.51 -11.08 -1.81
CA LEU A 227 -5.87 -11.84 -2.89
C LEU A 227 -6.79 -11.95 -4.10
N SER A 228 -8.03 -12.37 -3.90
CA SER A 228 -9.02 -12.51 -4.96
C SER A 228 -10.45 -12.26 -4.45
N ARG A 229 -11.41 -12.17 -5.38
CA ARG A 229 -12.84 -12.07 -5.00
C ARG A 229 -13.34 -13.28 -4.22
N GLU A 230 -12.98 -14.48 -4.67
CA GLU A 230 -13.61 -15.73 -4.21
C GLU A 230 -12.66 -16.94 -4.10
N HIS A 231 -11.43 -16.87 -4.62
CA HIS A 231 -10.57 -18.03 -4.87
C HIS A 231 -9.17 -17.90 -4.24
N ASP A 232 -9.09 -17.35 -3.02
CA ASP A 232 -7.82 -17.12 -2.32
C ASP A 232 -7.00 -18.42 -2.14
N ASP A 233 -7.68 -19.57 -2.03
CA ASP A 233 -7.07 -20.89 -1.88
C ASP A 233 -6.35 -21.40 -3.14
N GLN A 234 -6.56 -20.76 -4.30
CA GLN A 234 -5.94 -21.11 -5.57
C GLN A 234 -4.75 -20.22 -5.92
N VAL A 235 -4.57 -19.10 -5.20
CA VAL A 235 -3.49 -18.16 -5.45
C VAL A 235 -2.16 -18.74 -4.98
N LEU A 236 -1.15 -18.70 -5.83
CA LEU A 236 0.19 -19.25 -5.57
C LEU A 236 1.12 -18.20 -4.94
N THR A 237 0.70 -17.68 -3.78
CA THR A 237 1.49 -16.76 -2.96
C THR A 237 1.73 -17.33 -1.55
N MET A 238 2.48 -16.62 -0.71
CA MET A 238 2.64 -16.98 0.70
C MET A 238 1.32 -16.85 1.44
N ILE A 239 1.05 -17.72 2.41
CA ILE A 239 -0.12 -17.57 3.27
C ILE A 239 -0.07 -16.25 4.06
N PRO A 240 -1.20 -15.73 4.55
CA PRO A 240 -1.19 -14.63 5.50
C PRO A 240 -0.44 -14.96 6.79
N VAL A 241 0.25 -13.99 7.38
CA VAL A 241 0.95 -14.15 8.67
C VAL A 241 0.00 -14.28 9.86
N ASN A 242 -1.21 -13.71 9.75
CA ASN A 242 -2.24 -13.76 10.78
C ASN A 242 -3.62 -13.85 10.11
N LYS A 243 -4.25 -15.03 10.18
CA LYS A 243 -5.49 -15.35 9.49
C LYS A 243 -6.66 -14.48 9.95
N GLU A 244 -6.82 -14.29 11.26
CA GLU A 244 -7.94 -13.50 11.80
C GLU A 244 -7.84 -12.04 11.37
N LYS A 245 -6.64 -11.46 11.46
CA LYS A 245 -6.38 -10.09 11.01
C LYS A 245 -6.54 -9.96 9.49
N TYR A 246 -6.05 -10.93 8.71
CA TYR A 246 -6.26 -10.97 7.27
C TYR A 246 -7.74 -10.92 6.91
N GLN A 247 -8.59 -11.72 7.56
CA GLN A 247 -10.03 -11.69 7.31
C GLN A 247 -10.66 -10.33 7.66
N ARG A 248 -10.27 -9.72 8.79
CA ARG A 248 -10.75 -8.36 9.15
C ARG A 248 -10.30 -7.31 8.15
N ASP A 249 -9.05 -7.37 7.69
CA ASP A 249 -8.52 -6.44 6.70
C ASP A 249 -9.23 -6.62 5.36
N ARG A 250 -9.48 -7.86 4.95
CA ARG A 250 -10.26 -8.22 3.76
C ARG A 250 -11.68 -7.65 3.82
N GLU A 251 -12.40 -7.88 4.91
CA GLU A 251 -13.75 -7.34 5.15
C GLU A 251 -13.76 -5.82 5.10
N ARG A 252 -12.76 -5.18 5.72
CA ARG A 252 -12.60 -3.73 5.70
C ARG A 252 -12.40 -3.21 4.28
N ILE A 253 -11.56 -3.85 3.47
CA ILE A 253 -11.32 -3.47 2.07
C ILE A 253 -12.59 -3.60 1.24
N LEU A 254 -13.33 -4.71 1.37
CA LEU A 254 -14.59 -4.91 0.67
C LEU A 254 -15.66 -3.89 1.09
N ALA A 255 -15.70 -3.53 2.38
CA ALA A 255 -16.65 -2.54 2.89
C ALA A 255 -16.42 -1.11 2.34
N LEU A 256 -15.22 -0.79 1.86
CA LEU A 256 -14.94 0.52 1.24
C LEU A 256 -15.73 0.75 -0.05
N GLY A 257 -16.10 -0.33 -0.76
CA GLY A 257 -16.80 -0.27 -2.04
C GLY A 257 -16.03 0.44 -3.16
N GLY A 258 -16.70 0.64 -4.29
CA GLY A 258 -16.13 1.25 -5.49
C GLY A 258 -15.38 0.24 -6.36
N ARG A 259 -14.39 0.70 -7.12
CA ARG A 259 -13.53 -0.17 -7.93
C ARG A 259 -12.43 -0.76 -7.06
N ILE A 260 -12.34 -2.08 -6.98
CA ILE A 260 -11.33 -2.78 -6.21
C ILE A 260 -10.41 -3.54 -7.17
N VAL A 261 -9.11 -3.37 -6.99
CA VAL A 261 -8.06 -4.12 -7.67
C VAL A 261 -7.41 -5.05 -6.64
N PRO A 262 -7.73 -6.35 -6.65
CA PRO A 262 -7.07 -7.37 -5.82
C PRO A 262 -5.59 -7.53 -6.17
N GLY A 263 -4.85 -8.20 -5.28
CA GLY A 263 -3.49 -8.65 -5.59
C GLY A 263 -3.49 -9.61 -6.79
N HIS A 264 -4.37 -10.60 -6.82
CA HIS A 264 -4.26 -11.79 -7.69
C HIS A 264 -5.53 -12.13 -8.48
N ASP A 265 -6.35 -11.13 -8.79
CA ASP A 265 -7.57 -11.27 -9.59
C ASP A 265 -7.79 -10.00 -10.43
N ALA A 266 -8.73 -10.08 -11.38
CA ALA A 266 -9.15 -8.94 -12.18
C ALA A 266 -9.87 -7.89 -11.31
N GLU A 267 -9.82 -6.63 -11.75
CA GLU A 267 -10.57 -5.56 -11.10
C GLU A 267 -12.08 -5.85 -11.10
N PHE A 268 -12.77 -5.39 -10.05
CA PHE A 268 -14.22 -5.52 -9.96
C PHE A 268 -14.83 -4.34 -9.22
N HIS A 269 -16.14 -4.17 -9.39
CA HIS A 269 -16.90 -3.16 -8.67
C HIS A 269 -17.62 -3.77 -7.47
N GLN A 270 -17.46 -3.17 -6.31
CA GLN A 270 -18.05 -3.60 -5.05
C GLN A 270 -19.04 -2.55 -4.56
N GLN A 271 -20.26 -2.98 -4.22
CA GLN A 271 -21.19 -2.08 -3.56
C GLN A 271 -20.71 -1.80 -2.14
N ALA A 272 -20.65 -0.51 -1.76
CA ALA A 272 -20.31 -0.12 -0.40
C ALA A 272 -21.37 -0.67 0.57
N THR A 273 -20.94 -1.43 1.57
CA THR A 273 -21.84 -1.92 2.61
C THR A 273 -22.10 -0.80 3.60
N VAL A 274 -23.31 -0.23 3.58
CA VAL A 274 -23.76 0.69 4.65
C VAL A 274 -24.00 -0.16 5.89
N SER A 275 -23.18 -0.02 6.92
CA SER A 275 -23.47 -0.62 8.22
C SER A 275 -24.73 0.05 8.79
N ASN A 276 -25.88 -0.61 8.69
CA ASN A 276 -27.02 -0.26 9.54
C ASN A 276 -26.63 -0.63 10.98
N SER A 277 -26.07 0.33 11.72
CA SER A 277 -26.01 0.23 13.18
C SER A 277 -27.43 0.38 13.72
N SER A 278 -28.18 -0.71 13.76
CA SER A 278 -29.35 -0.80 14.64
C SER A 278 -28.83 -0.84 16.07
N GLU A 279 -29.05 0.25 16.81
CA GLU A 279 -28.90 0.29 18.27
C GLU A 279 -29.73 -0.85 18.91
N PRO A 280 -29.21 -1.54 19.93
CA PRO A 280 -30.02 -2.47 20.70
C PRO A 280 -31.01 -1.68 21.57
N ALA A 281 -32.27 -2.10 21.52
CA ALA A 281 -33.32 -1.68 22.45
C ALA A 281 -33.10 -2.25 23.86
#